data_AF-A0AAW1JV80-F1
#
_entry.id   AF-A0AAW1JV80-F1
#
_cell.length_a   1.000
_cell.length_b   1.000
_cell.length_c   1.000
_cell.angle_alpha   90.00
_cell.angle_beta   90.00
_cell.angle_gamma   90.00
#
_symmetry.space_group_name_H-M   'P 1'
#
loop_
_entity.id
_entity.type
_entity.pdbx_description
1 polymer ?
#
loop_
_entity_poly.entity_id
_entity_poly.type
_entity_poly.pdbx_seq_one_letter_code
_entity_poly.pdbx_strand_id
1 'polypeptide(L)'
;MDHRVTRTIIRRINAQPRLTARSIENELKKSGAITVHPETAHKCLRSEGLHSRTPRKEPLVNAASQTKRLKFAKRYHRVHESDFRF
;
A
#
# COMPACT_ATOMS: atom_id res chain seq x y z
N MET A 1 -0.13 0.65 24.09
CA MET A 1 1.03 1.14 23.32
C MET A 1 0.98 2.65 23.31
N ASP A 2 2.11 3.34 23.42
CA ASP A 2 2.13 4.81 23.35
C ASP A 2 1.63 5.28 21.97
N HIS A 3 0.59 6.10 21.97
CA HIS A 3 -0.03 6.64 20.76
C HIS A 3 0.94 7.44 19.89
N ARG A 4 1.99 8.04 20.46
CA ARG A 4 3.00 8.77 19.69
C ARG A 4 3.86 7.82 18.84
N VAL A 5 4.24 6.68 19.42
CA VAL A 5 5.01 5.64 18.75
C VAL A 5 4.19 5.06 17.60
N THR A 6 2.93 4.68 17.87
CA THR A 6 2.05 4.08 16.85
C THR A 6 1.84 5.02 15.67
N ARG A 7 1.51 6.29 15.95
CA ARG A 7 1.35 7.32 14.92
C ARG A 7 2.60 7.51 14.05
N THR A 8 3.78 7.48 14.67
CA THR A 8 5.05 7.66 13.95
C THR A 8 5.31 6.49 13.00
N ILE A 9 5.08 5.26 13.46
CA ILE A 9 5.21 4.04 12.65
C ILE A 9 4.23 4.06 11.47
N ILE A 10 2.95 4.35 11.73
CA ILE A 10 1.91 4.40 10.69
C ILE A 10 2.24 5.45 9.64
N ARG A 11 2.66 6.65 10.07
CA ARG A 11 3.04 7.73 9.14
C ARG A 11 4.17 7.28 8.20
N ARG A 12 5.16 6.55 8.71
CA ARG A 12 6.30 6.11 7.92
C ARG A 12 5.92 5.06 6.88
N ILE A 13 5.01 4.16 7.22
CA ILE A 13 4.50 3.14 6.30
C ILE A 13 3.57 3.72 5.25
N ASN A 14 2.72 4.67 5.62
CA ASN A 14 1.88 5.36 4.64
C ASN A 14 2.72 6.12 3.61
N ALA A 15 3.87 6.69 4.02
CA ALA A 15 4.81 7.30 3.09
C ALA A 15 5.55 6.27 2.23
N GLN A 16 5.91 5.12 2.80
CA GLN A 16 6.66 4.06 2.12
C GLN A 16 6.13 2.66 2.51
N PRO A 17 5.16 2.11 1.77
CA PRO A 17 4.43 0.91 2.18
C PRO A 17 5.22 -0.40 2.07
N ARG A 18 6.41 -0.36 1.47
CA ARG A 18 7.28 -1.52 1.27
C ARG A 18 8.34 -1.70 2.37
N LEU A 19 8.31 -0.85 3.39
CA LEU A 19 9.23 -0.95 4.51
C LEU A 19 8.96 -2.21 5.33
N THR A 20 10.03 -2.90 5.68
CA THR A 20 9.97 -4.04 6.62
C THR A 20 9.97 -3.52 8.06
N ALA A 21 9.47 -4.32 9.02
CA ALA A 21 9.52 -3.95 10.44
C ALA A 21 10.93 -3.68 10.95
N ARG A 22 11.94 -4.42 10.46
CA ARG A 22 13.35 -4.21 10.80
C ARG A 22 13.91 -2.93 10.19
N SER A 23 13.50 -2.61 8.96
CA SER A 23 13.82 -1.33 8.35
C SER A 23 13.19 -0.16 9.14
N ILE A 24 11.97 -0.31 9.65
CA ILE A 24 11.30 0.67 10.50
C ILE A 24 12.08 0.89 11.80
N GLU A 25 12.49 -0.19 12.48
CA GLU A 25 13.35 -0.12 13.67
C GLU A 25 14.62 0.68 13.37
N ASN A 26 15.34 0.32 12.29
CA ASN A 26 16.59 0.99 11.92
C ASN A 26 16.40 2.48 11.63
N GLU A 27 15.30 2.84 10.95
CA GLU A 27 14.97 4.23 10.66
C GLU A 27 14.62 5.02 11.92
N LEU A 28 13.83 4.44 12.82
CA LEU A 28 13.46 5.07 14.09
C LEU A 28 14.70 5.27 14.98
N LYS A 29 15.56 4.26 15.05
CA LYS A 29 16.85 4.33 15.75
C LYS A 29 17.76 5.40 15.14
N LYS A 30 17.86 5.47 13.81
CA LYS A 30 18.65 6.48 13.10
C LYS A 30 18.14 7.90 13.31
N SER A 31 16.82 8.07 13.41
CA SER A 31 16.21 9.38 13.68
C SER A 31 16.42 9.87 15.12
N GLY A 32 16.96 9.03 16.02
CA GLY A 32 17.14 9.35 17.43
C GLY A 32 15.82 9.52 18.20
N ALA A 33 14.67 9.27 17.56
CA ALA A 33 13.37 9.54 18.14
C ALA A 33 13.01 8.50 19.19
N ILE A 34 13.05 7.20 18.83
CA ILE A 34 12.49 6.11 19.62
C ILE A 34 13.20 4.79 19.26
N THR A 35 13.56 4.00 20.26
CA THR A 35 14.04 2.62 20.08
C THR A 35 12.88 1.66 20.28
N VAL A 36 12.53 0.88 19.25
CA VAL A 36 11.43 -0.09 19.29
C VAL A 36 11.90 -1.41 18.71
N HIS A 37 11.58 -2.50 19.40
CA HIS A 37 11.81 -3.85 18.88
C HIS A 37 10.93 -4.10 17.63
N PRO A 38 11.39 -4.85 16.62
CA PRO A 38 10.63 -5.11 15.39
C PRO A 38 9.26 -5.77 15.66
N GLU A 39 9.17 -6.62 16.68
CA GLU A 39 7.89 -7.22 17.11
C GLU A 39 6.88 -6.16 17.59
N THR A 40 7.35 -5.07 18.20
CA THR A 40 6.48 -3.95 18.61
C THR A 40 5.93 -3.24 17.39
N ALA A 41 6.73 -3.05 16.35
CA ALA A 41 6.24 -2.53 15.07
C ALA A 41 5.19 -3.47 14.46
N HIS A 42 5.42 -4.79 14.46
CA HIS A 42 4.42 -5.75 13.98
C HIS A 42 3.10 -5.70 14.76
N LYS A 43 3.14 -5.63 16.09
CA LYS A 43 1.95 -5.51 16.93
C LYS A 43 1.18 -4.23 16.62
N CYS A 44 1.88 -3.10 16.48
CA CYS A 44 1.29 -1.82 16.09
C CYS A 44 0.60 -1.91 14.72
N LEU A 45 1.19 -2.62 13.77
CA LEU A 45 0.60 -2.74 12.43
C LEU A 45 -0.64 -3.61 12.41
N ARG A 46 -0.60 -4.74 13.11
CA ARG A 46 -1.74 -5.63 13.24
C ARG A 46 -2.91 -4.96 13.97
N SER A 47 -2.64 -4.16 15.00
CA SER A 47 -3.71 -3.43 15.71
C SER A 47 -4.40 -2.38 14.83
N GLU A 48 -3.70 -1.85 13.84
CA GLU A 48 -4.22 -0.87 12.87
C GLU A 48 -4.79 -1.55 11.61
N GLY A 49 -4.88 -2.88 11.58
CA GLY A 49 -5.38 -3.63 10.43
C GLY A 49 -4.43 -3.69 9.23
N LEU A 50 -3.17 -3.27 9.39
CA LEU A 50 -2.16 -3.30 8.34
C LEU A 50 -1.47 -4.68 8.30
N HIS A 51 -1.60 -5.35 7.16
CA HIS A 51 -1.07 -6.69 6.94
C HIS A 51 0.02 -6.67 5.87
N SER A 52 1.03 -7.51 6.02
CA SER A 52 1.99 -7.75 4.95
C SER A 52 1.29 -8.37 3.74
N ARG A 53 1.57 -7.82 2.56
CA ARG A 53 1.05 -8.30 1.28
C ARG A 53 2.14 -8.23 0.22
N THR A 54 2.17 -9.22 -0.66
CA THR A 54 3.00 -9.16 -1.87
C THR A 54 2.35 -8.18 -2.84
N PRO A 55 3.10 -7.22 -3.43
CA PRO A 55 2.56 -6.31 -4.41
C PRO A 55 2.02 -7.09 -5.61
N ARG A 56 0.86 -6.67 -6.14
CA ARG A 56 0.33 -7.24 -7.38
C ARG A 56 1.28 -6.91 -8.53
N LYS A 57 1.52 -7.88 -9.42
CA LYS A 57 2.19 -7.64 -10.69
C LYS A 57 1.23 -6.80 -11.55
N GLU A 58 1.43 -5.50 -11.59
CA GLU A 58 0.68 -4.66 -12.52
C GLU A 58 1.10 -5.01 -13.95
N PRO A 59 0.15 -5.15 -14.90
CA PRO A 59 0.52 -5.27 -16.30
C PRO A 59 1.29 -4.02 -16.69
N LEU A 60 2.45 -4.19 -17.33
CA LEU A 60 3.29 -3.09 -17.82
C LEU A 60 2.62 -2.44 -19.04
N VAL A 61 1.51 -1.73 -18.80
CA VAL A 61 0.82 -0.95 -19.83
C VAL A 61 1.46 0.42 -19.95
N ASN A 62 1.97 0.73 -21.14
CA ASN A 62 2.43 2.08 -21.45
C ASN A 62 1.26 3.10 -21.36
N ALA A 63 1.60 4.38 -21.16
CA ALA A 63 0.62 5.45 -20.97
C ALA A 63 -0.40 5.56 -22.13
N ALA A 64 0.05 5.28 -23.37
CA ALA A 64 -0.81 5.26 -24.55
C ALA A 64 -1.89 4.16 -24.45
N SER A 65 -1.51 2.95 -24.03
CA SER A 65 -2.44 1.83 -23.85
C SER A 65 -3.41 2.08 -22.70
N GLN A 66 -2.94 2.67 -21.60
CA GLN A 66 -3.81 3.09 -20.49
C GLN A 66 -4.90 4.06 -20.98
N THR A 67 -4.51 5.05 -21.78
CA THR A 67 -5.46 6.04 -22.34
C THR A 67 -6.49 5.38 -23.26
N LYS A 68 -6.05 4.47 -24.15
CA LYS A 68 -6.96 3.73 -25.05
C LYS A 68 -7.95 2.87 -24.26
N ARG A 69 -7.46 2.12 -23.26
CA ARG A 69 -8.28 1.28 -22.37
C ARG A 69 -9.30 2.12 -21.60
N LEU A 70 -8.89 3.27 -21.05
CA LEU A 70 -9.78 4.17 -20.34
C LEU A 70 -10.86 4.76 -21.26
N LYS A 71 -10.50 5.18 -22.48
CA LYS A 71 -11.45 5.67 -23.49
C LYS A 71 -12.46 4.59 -23.87
N PHE A 72 -12.01 3.36 -24.10
CA PHE A 72 -12.86 2.21 -24.38
C PHE A 72 -13.83 1.93 -23.22
N ALA A 73 -13.31 1.81 -22.00
CA ALA A 73 -14.11 1.54 -20.81
C ALA A 73 -15.18 2.62 -20.58
N LYS A 74 -14.83 3.91 -20.71
CA LYS A 74 -15.79 5.01 -20.59
C LYS A 74 -16.88 4.96 -21.67
N ARG A 75 -16.50 4.65 -22.91
CA ARG A 75 -17.43 4.58 -24.05
C ARG A 75 -18.45 3.46 -23.87
N TYR A 76 -18.01 2.32 -23.34
CA TYR A 76 -18.82 1.11 -23.27
C TYR A 76 -19.23 0.72 -21.84
N HIS A 77 -19.12 1.64 -20.87
CA HIS A 77 -19.39 1.34 -19.46
C HIS A 77 -20.87 0.96 -19.19
N ARG A 78 -21.78 1.31 -20.11
CA ARG A 78 -23.24 1.08 -20.02
C ARG A 78 -23.76 0.03 -21.01
N VAL A 79 -22.86 -0.65 -21.73
CA VAL A 79 -23.24 -1.74 -22.63
C VAL A 79 -23.80 -2.86 -21.76
N HIS A 80 -25.07 -3.21 -21.97
CA HIS A 80 -25.74 -4.25 -21.19
C HIS A 80 -25.22 -5.61 -21.68
N GLU A 81 -25.16 -6.63 -20.81
CA GLU A 81 -24.62 -7.96 -21.16
C GLU A 81 -25.28 -8.60 -22.42
N SER A 82 -26.45 -8.11 -22.83
CA SER A 82 -27.16 -8.49 -24.05
C SER A 82 -26.48 -8.08 -25.37
N ASP A 83 -25.55 -7.13 -25.34
CA ASP A 83 -24.88 -6.58 -26.52
C ASP A 83 -23.65 -7.42 -26.95
N PHE A 84 -23.20 -8.33 -26.08
CA PHE A 84 -22.18 -9.33 -26.40
C PHE A 84 -22.85 -10.66 -26.76
N ARG A 85 -23.62 -10.69 -27.84
CA ARG A 85 -24.00 -11.97 -28.47
C ARG A 85 -22.85 -12.46 -29.34
N PHE A 86 -22.25 -13.56 -28.92
CA PHE A 86 -21.38 -14.40 -29.75
C PHE A 86 -22.23 -15.19 -30.76
#